data_AF-A0A920J1I4-F1
#
_entry.id   AF-A0A920J1I4-F1
#
_cell.length_a   1.000
_cell.length_b   1.000
_cell.length_c   1.000
_cell.angle_alpha   90.00
_cell.angle_beta   90.00
_cell.angle_gamma   90.00
#
_symmetry.space_group_name_H-M   'P 1'
#
loop_
_entity.id
_entity.type
_entity.pdbx_description
1 polymer ?
#
loop_
_entity_poly.entity_id
_entity_poly.type
_entity_poly.pdbx_seq_one_letter_code
_entity_poly.pdbx_strand_id
1 'polypeptide(L)' 'MTVRKVIKMGNPLLREVAKEFTKDEILSGDMQDLITDMWDTMYAYDG' A
#
# COMPACT_ATOMS: atom_id res chain seq x y z
N MET A 1 4.82 -9.43 1.48
CA MET A 1 5.94 -10.36 1.21
C MET A 1 7.22 -9.65 0.73
N THR A 2 7.18 -8.35 0.38
CA THR A 2 8.38 -7.56 0.05
C THR A 2 8.29 -6.15 0.61
N VAL A 3 9.40 -5.62 1.13
CA VAL A 3 9.51 -4.20 1.52
C VAL A 3 9.47 -3.31 0.27
N ARG A 4 8.51 -2.39 0.22
CA ARG A 4 8.34 -1.42 -0.87
C ARG A 4 9.01 -0.09 -0.54
N LYS A 5 9.26 0.72 -1.58
CA LYS A 5 9.84 2.06 -1.42
C LYS A 5 8.75 3.06 -1.05
N VAL A 6 8.85 3.68 0.13
CA VAL A 6 7.95 4.75 0.56
C VAL A 6 8.17 5.98 -0.33
N ILE A 7 7.08 6.47 -0.94
CA ILE A 7 7.12 7.67 -1.79
C ILE A 7 7.35 8.91 -0.92
N LYS A 8 8.20 9.83 -1.41
CA LYS A 8 8.63 11.02 -0.68
C LYS A 8 7.87 12.26 -1.10
N MET A 9 7.94 13.30 -0.27
CA MET A 9 7.37 14.62 -0.57
C MET A 9 7.82 15.12 -1.95
N GLY A 10 6.87 15.64 -2.71
CA GLY A 10 7.06 16.04 -4.11
C GLY A 10 6.40 15.10 -5.11
N ASN A 11 6.08 13.86 -4.72
CA ASN A 11 5.27 12.97 -5.54
C ASN A 11 3.79 13.43 -5.58
N PRO A 12 3.18 13.67 -6.76
CA PRO A 12 1.78 14.08 -6.89
C PRO A 12 0.78 13.11 -6.27
N LEU A 13 1.06 11.80 -6.29
CA LEU A 13 0.17 10.76 -5.73
C LEU A 13 -0.14 10.98 -4.25
N LEU A 14 0.77 11.60 -3.49
CA LEU A 14 0.55 11.93 -2.08
C LEU A 14 -0.52 13.01 -1.86
N ARG A 15 -0.98 13.68 -2.92
CA ARG A 15 -1.98 14.76 -2.88
C ARG A 15 -3.28 14.39 -3.58
N GLU A 16 -3.35 13.20 -4.18
CA GLU A 16 -4.55 12.70 -4.84
C GLU A 16 -5.45 11.98 -3.84
N VAL A 17 -6.76 11.98 -4.10
CA VAL A 17 -7.71 11.20 -3.30
C VAL A 17 -7.64 9.74 -3.74
N ALA A 18 -7.33 8.85 -2.80
CA ALA A 18 -7.32 7.42 -3.07
C ALA A 18 -8.72 6.92 -3.45
N LYS A 19 -8.79 6.01 -4.41
CA LYS A 19 -10.06 5.38 -4.80
C LYS A 19 -10.49 4.39 -3.72
N GLU A 20 -11.80 4.28 -3.54
CA GLU A 20 -12.38 3.23 -2.70
C GLU A 20 -12.20 1.86 -3.35
N PHE A 21 -12.06 0.84 -2.53
CA PHE A 21 -12.04 -0.55 -2.98
C PHE A 21 -13.46 -1.10 -3.09
N THR A 22 -13.68 -1.96 -4.08
CA THR A 22 -14.88 -2.78 -4.20
C THR A 22 -14.75 -4.06 -3.35
N LYS A 23 -15.88 -4.73 -3.08
CA LYS A 23 -15.89 -5.98 -2.31
C LYS A 23 -15.09 -7.10 -2.97
N ASP A 24 -15.15 -7.17 -4.30
CA ASP A 24 -14.44 -8.21 -5.06
C ASP A 24 -12.93 -7.99 -5.01
N GLU A 25 -12.47 -6.74 -5.06
CA GLU A 25 -11.05 -6.39 -4.92
C GLU A 25 -10.52 -6.71 -3.52
N ILE A 26 -11.30 -6.45 -2.46
CA ILE A 26 -10.89 -6.76 -1.07
C ILE A 26 -10.67 -8.27 -0.86
N LEU A 27 -11.46 -9.10 -1.53
CA LEU A 27 -11.37 -10.56 -1.45
C LEU A 27 -10.33 -11.15 -2.42
N SER A 28 -9.74 -10.33 -3.29
CA SER A 28 -8.73 -10.79 -4.23
C SER A 28 -7.40 -11.12 -3.52
N GLY A 29 -6.67 -12.10 -4.08
CA GLY A 29 -5.32 -12.44 -3.61
C GLY A 29 -4.35 -11.26 -3.72
N ASP A 30 -4.43 -10.51 -4.81
CA ASP A 30 -3.58 -9.34 -5.06
C ASP A 30 -3.72 -8.28 -3.95
N MET A 31 -4.92 -8.10 -3.40
CA MET A 31 -5.14 -7.15 -2.31
C MET A 31 -4.55 -7.64 -0.98
N GLN A 32 -4.63 -8.95 -0.71
CA GLN A 32 -3.97 -9.54 0.46
C GLN A 32 -2.44 -9.41 0.38
N ASP A 33 -1.87 -9.59 -0.82
CA ASP A 33 -0.44 -9.41 -1.07
C ASP A 33 -0.03 -7.95 -0.86
N LEU A 34 -0.83 -6.99 -1.35
CA LEU A 34 -0.59 -5.56 -1.15
C LEU A 34 -0.62 -5.18 0.34
N ILE A 35 -1.62 -5.64 1.09
CA ILE A 35 -1.71 -5.38 2.53
C ILE A 35 -0.47 -5.94 3.23
N THR A 36 -0.08 -7.17 2.91
CA THR A 36 1.11 -7.80 3.50
C THR A 36 2.37 -6.99 3.21
N ASP A 37 2.55 -6.53 1.96
CA ASP A 37 3.67 -5.65 1.59
C ASP A 37 3.67 -4.32 2.36
N MET A 38 2.49 -3.75 2.63
CA MET A 38 2.37 -2.53 3.42
C MET A 38 2.83 -2.74 4.87
N TRP A 39 2.42 -3.83 5.51
CA TRP A 39 2.88 -4.18 6.86
C TRP A 39 4.40 -4.42 6.90
N ASP A 40 4.93 -5.20 5.96
CA ASP A 40 6.37 -5.46 5.87
C ASP A 40 7.15 -4.16 5.71
N THR A 41 6.64 -3.24 4.89
CA THR A 41 7.25 -1.91 4.69
C THR A 41 7.16 -1.05 5.94
N MET A 42 6.02 -1.03 6.62
CA MET A 42 5.80 -0.29 7.86
C MET A 42 6.82 -0.72 8.93
N TYR A 43 6.93 -2.03 9.18
CA TYR A 43 7.90 -2.57 10.14
C TYR A 43 9.35 -2.30 9.75
N ALA A 44 9.69 -2.37 8.46
CA ALA A 44 11.06 -2.12 8.01
C ALA A 44 11.53 -0.66 8.16
N TYR A 45 10.60 0.29 8.28
CA TYR A 45 10.90 1.70 8.49
C TYR A 45 10.66 2.15 9.94
N ASP A 46 10.43 1.20 10.86
CA ASP A 46 10.12 1.44 12.28
C ASP A 46 8.90 2.38 12.48
N GLY A 47 7.89 2.29 11.60
CA GLY A 47 6.71 3.17 11.63
C GLY A 47 5.55 2.68 10.79
#